data_AF-A0A9E0IME5-F1
#
_entry.id   AF-A0A9E0IME5-F1
#
_cell.length_a   1.000
_cell.length_b   1.000
_cell.length_c   1.000
_cell.angle_alpha   90.00
_cell.angle_beta   90.00
_cell.angle_gamma   90.00
#
_symmetry.space_group_name_H-M   'P 1'
#
loop_
_entity.id
_entity.type
_entity.pdbx_description
1 polymer ?
#
loop_
_entity_poly.entity_id
_entity_poly.type
_entity_poly.pdbx_seq_one_letter_code
_entity_poly.pdbx_strand_id
1 'polypeptide(L)'
;MSRLLPSLVLASLLSTSVLGAGSAAARGFAAAPPSAAPAWVGIDDAAPAARPELLTRARVRAALVTARSRNLRAFRAYRLRGVYPHNTMQPGALNVWRDAEGHLCAAATMIDRSGATALVDQVAREQNFIRLADVQDGALMDWILTSGLTQAEVVAIQEPFFEVEPGPVAPAPAPRIAADRQAEDRRLARRYRQVDRQLVRDRAASLERAVDALMARPALARRLLAG
;
A
#
# COMPACT_ATOMS: atom_id res chain seq x y z
N MET A 1 48.05 -20.16 14.89
CA MET A 1 47.23 -21.20 15.54
C MET A 1 45.97 -21.37 14.72
N SER A 2 46.01 -22.27 13.75
CA SER A 2 44.93 -22.55 12.79
C SER A 2 43.98 -23.59 13.37
N ARG A 3 42.66 -23.35 13.28
CA ARG A 3 41.65 -24.42 13.36
C ARG A 3 40.57 -24.17 12.31
N LEU A 4 40.69 -24.91 11.22
CA LEU A 4 39.63 -25.24 10.27
C LEU A 4 38.72 -26.29 10.93
N LEU A 5 37.41 -26.18 10.74
CA LEU A 5 36.48 -27.31 10.88
C LEU A 5 35.48 -27.29 9.70
N PRO A 6 35.10 -28.47 9.16
CA PRO A 6 34.42 -28.60 7.88
C PRO A 6 32.91 -28.90 7.97
N SER A 7 32.28 -28.70 6.81
CA SER A 7 31.03 -29.19 6.19
C SER A 7 30.22 -30.30 6.88
N LEU A 8 28.88 -30.25 6.75
CA LEU A 8 27.90 -31.36 6.54
C LEU A 8 26.47 -30.75 6.69
N VAL A 9 25.37 -31.10 6.01
CA VAL A 9 25.04 -32.00 4.89
C VAL A 9 23.63 -31.59 4.36
N LEU A 10 23.40 -31.84 3.08
CA LEU A 10 22.13 -31.71 2.34
C LEU A 10 21.02 -32.64 2.87
N ALA A 11 19.76 -32.21 2.87
CA ALA A 11 18.61 -33.11 2.80
C ALA A 11 17.48 -32.49 1.97
N SER A 12 17.30 -33.02 0.77
CA SER A 12 16.21 -32.72 -0.16
C SER A 12 14.96 -33.55 0.19
N LEU A 13 13.77 -32.97 0.08
CA LEU A 13 12.51 -33.70 0.07
C LEU A 13 11.74 -33.35 -1.21
N LEU A 14 11.65 -34.32 -2.11
CA LEU A 14 10.73 -34.36 -3.25
C LEU A 14 9.36 -34.85 -2.76
N SER A 15 8.29 -34.16 -3.14
CA SER A 15 6.92 -34.67 -3.01
C SER A 15 6.31 -34.88 -4.39
N THR A 16 5.91 -36.13 -4.63
CA THR A 16 5.34 -36.69 -5.85
C THR A 16 3.87 -36.32 -6.07
N SER A 17 3.54 -36.07 -7.33
CA SER A 17 2.21 -35.80 -7.88
C SER A 17 1.31 -37.04 -7.91
N VAL A 18 -0.01 -36.84 -7.81
CA VAL A 18 -1.03 -37.83 -8.20
C VAL A 18 -1.90 -37.26 -9.32
N LEU A 19 -1.91 -37.95 -10.47
CA LEU A 19 -2.80 -37.74 -11.61
C LEU A 19 -4.03 -38.64 -11.46
N GLY A 20 -5.23 -38.06 -11.50
CA GLY A 20 -6.49 -38.81 -11.62
C GLY A 20 -7.06 -38.64 -13.03
N ALA A 21 -7.00 -39.68 -13.84
CA ALA A 21 -7.70 -39.80 -15.11
C ALA A 21 -8.98 -40.60 -14.91
N GLY A 22 -10.13 -40.03 -15.27
CA GLY A 22 -11.41 -40.73 -15.33
C GLY A 22 -12.02 -40.53 -16.71
N SER A 23 -12.09 -41.59 -17.51
CA SER A 23 -12.77 -41.60 -18.80
C SER A 23 -13.99 -42.53 -18.79
N ALA A 24 -15.00 -42.05 -19.52
CA ALA A 24 -15.99 -42.80 -20.30
C ALA A 24 -17.08 -43.62 -19.58
N ALA A 25 -18.33 -43.24 -19.84
CA ALA A 25 -19.30 -44.16 -20.42
C ALA A 25 -20.40 -43.38 -21.17
N ALA A 26 -20.37 -43.46 -22.49
CA ALA A 26 -21.51 -43.17 -23.34
C ALA A 26 -22.37 -44.46 -23.46
N ARG A 27 -23.67 -44.36 -23.19
CA ARG A 27 -24.68 -45.29 -23.70
C ARG A 27 -25.92 -44.48 -24.08
N GLY A 28 -26.17 -44.41 -25.38
CA GLY A 28 -27.44 -43.96 -25.91
C GLY A 28 -28.47 -45.08 -25.87
N PHE A 29 -29.74 -44.70 -25.65
CA PHE A 29 -30.90 -45.44 -26.13
C PHE A 29 -31.93 -44.41 -26.59
N ALA A 30 -32.37 -44.58 -27.83
CA ALA A 30 -33.41 -43.81 -28.47
C ALA A 30 -34.77 -44.09 -27.82
N ALA A 31 -35.56 -43.03 -27.63
CA ALA A 31 -37.00 -43.12 -27.42
C ALA A 31 -37.71 -42.09 -28.33
N ALA A 32 -38.83 -42.53 -28.91
CA ALA A 32 -39.62 -41.88 -29.95
C ALA A 32 -40.32 -40.58 -29.51
N PRO A 33 -40.81 -39.73 -30.44
CA PRO A 33 -41.32 -38.40 -30.13
C PRO A 33 -42.82 -38.43 -29.75
N PRO A 34 -43.25 -37.66 -28.74
CA PRO A 34 -44.64 -37.26 -28.62
C PRO A 34 -44.89 -35.84 -29.17
N SER A 35 -45.96 -35.80 -29.95
CA SER A 35 -46.69 -34.67 -30.53
C SER A 35 -46.85 -33.42 -29.65
N ALA A 36 -46.52 -32.27 -30.26
CA ALA A 36 -47.10 -30.93 -30.15
C ALA A 36 -47.92 -30.51 -28.91
N ALA A 37 -47.40 -29.48 -28.23
CA ALA A 37 -48.17 -28.32 -27.76
C ALA A 37 -47.29 -27.07 -27.94
N PRO A 38 -47.84 -25.87 -28.25
CA PRO A 38 -47.05 -24.65 -28.24
C PRO A 38 -46.63 -24.36 -26.80
N ALA A 39 -45.38 -24.67 -26.48
CA ALA A 39 -44.73 -24.12 -25.31
C ALA A 39 -44.72 -22.60 -25.51
N TRP A 40 -45.52 -21.90 -24.73
CA TRP A 40 -45.21 -20.52 -24.39
C TRP A 40 -43.76 -20.55 -23.92
N VAL A 41 -42.88 -19.94 -24.70
CA VAL A 41 -41.51 -19.67 -24.28
C VAL A 41 -41.67 -18.85 -23.01
N GLY A 42 -41.54 -19.53 -21.87
CA GLY A 42 -41.28 -18.85 -20.61
C GLY A 42 -40.09 -17.98 -20.91
N ILE A 43 -40.30 -16.66 -20.88
CA ILE A 43 -39.19 -15.75 -20.66
C ILE A 43 -38.65 -16.24 -19.34
N ASP A 44 -37.58 -17.03 -19.40
CA ASP A 44 -36.85 -17.46 -18.24
C ASP A 44 -36.70 -16.21 -17.37
N ASP A 45 -37.10 -16.32 -16.11
CA ASP A 45 -36.75 -15.39 -15.03
C ASP A 45 -35.23 -15.46 -14.81
N ALA A 46 -34.46 -15.21 -15.87
CA ALA A 46 -33.06 -14.91 -15.83
C ALA A 46 -32.95 -13.66 -14.97
N ALA A 47 -32.63 -13.90 -13.70
CA ALA A 47 -32.33 -12.87 -12.72
C ALA A 47 -31.54 -11.77 -13.43
N PRO A 48 -32.01 -10.51 -13.42
CA PRO A 48 -31.41 -9.47 -14.25
C PRO A 48 -29.92 -9.45 -13.95
N ALA A 49 -29.12 -9.74 -14.97
CA ALA A 49 -27.67 -9.67 -14.89
C ALA A 49 -27.32 -8.38 -14.16
N ALA A 50 -26.63 -8.50 -13.03
CA ALA A 50 -26.39 -7.38 -12.12
C ALA A 50 -25.94 -6.18 -12.94
N ARG A 51 -26.76 -5.12 -12.96
CA ARG A 51 -26.47 -3.93 -13.76
C ARG A 51 -25.04 -3.51 -13.45
N PRO A 52 -24.19 -3.30 -14.48
CA PRO A 52 -22.81 -2.93 -14.24
C PRO A 52 -22.81 -1.72 -13.32
N GLU A 53 -22.18 -1.88 -12.16
CA GLU A 53 -22.28 -0.91 -11.09
C GLU A 53 -21.81 0.45 -11.60
N LEU A 54 -22.72 1.44 -11.61
CA LEU A 54 -22.43 2.72 -12.24
C LEU A 54 -21.29 3.42 -11.50
N LEU A 55 -20.25 3.80 -12.25
CA LEU A 55 -19.16 4.64 -11.78
C LEU A 55 -19.69 6.07 -11.65
N THR A 56 -20.10 6.46 -10.44
CA THR A 56 -20.55 7.83 -10.15
C THR A 56 -19.58 8.55 -9.26
N ARG A 57 -19.47 9.87 -9.43
CA ARG A 57 -18.64 10.74 -8.58
C ARG A 57 -18.99 10.58 -7.09
N ALA A 58 -20.27 10.47 -6.76
CA ALA A 58 -20.74 10.31 -5.39
C ALA A 58 -20.22 9.01 -4.74
N ARG A 59 -20.23 7.89 -5.48
CA ARG A 59 -19.71 6.60 -4.99
C ARG A 59 -18.20 6.65 -4.79
N VAL A 60 -17.45 7.20 -5.76
CA VAL A 60 -16.00 7.38 -5.63
C VAL A 60 -15.66 8.26 -4.43
N ARG A 61 -16.37 9.37 -4.24
CA ARG A 61 -16.21 10.24 -3.08
C ARG A 61 -16.45 9.50 -1.76
N ALA A 62 -17.51 8.70 -1.67
CA ALA A 62 -17.81 7.93 -0.46
C ALA A 62 -16.68 6.92 -0.14
N ALA A 63 -16.16 6.21 -1.16
CA ALA A 63 -15.03 5.31 -0.99
C ALA A 63 -13.76 6.04 -0.52
N LEU A 64 -13.44 7.20 -1.13
CA LEU A 64 -12.29 8.01 -0.74
C LEU A 64 -12.43 8.60 0.68
N VAL A 65 -13.63 8.94 1.15
CA VAL A 65 -13.84 9.35 2.56
C VAL A 65 -13.47 8.23 3.53
N THR A 66 -13.85 6.99 3.21
CA THR A 66 -13.52 5.81 4.02
C THR A 66 -12.02 5.55 4.01
N ALA A 67 -11.39 5.56 2.83
CA ALA A 67 -9.94 5.38 2.68
C ALA A 67 -9.15 6.47 3.43
N ARG A 68 -9.54 7.75 3.26
CA ARG A 68 -8.93 8.89 3.96
C ARG A 68 -8.99 8.71 5.46
N SER A 69 -10.16 8.32 5.98
CA SER A 69 -10.35 8.12 7.42
C SER A 69 -9.46 7.00 7.97
N ARG A 70 -9.31 5.90 7.23
CA ARG A 70 -8.38 4.81 7.60
C ARG A 70 -6.92 5.28 7.61
N ASN A 71 -6.49 5.96 6.55
CA ASN A 71 -5.09 6.38 6.40
C ASN A 71 -4.70 7.48 7.41
N LEU A 72 -5.58 8.45 7.67
CA LEU A 72 -5.33 9.47 8.70
C LEU A 72 -5.33 8.89 10.12
N ARG A 73 -6.08 7.82 10.40
CA ARG A 73 -5.94 7.08 11.67
C ARG A 73 -4.56 6.43 11.77
N ALA A 74 -4.08 5.79 10.71
CA ALA A 74 -2.74 5.20 10.69
C ALA A 74 -1.64 6.25 10.89
N PHE A 75 -1.74 7.40 10.21
CA PHE A 75 -0.80 8.52 10.37
C PHE A 75 -0.78 9.07 11.81
N ARG A 76 -1.95 9.25 12.42
CA ARG A 76 -2.05 9.73 13.81
C ARG A 76 -1.47 8.72 14.80
N ALA A 77 -1.73 7.43 14.60
CA ALA A 77 -1.13 6.37 15.40
C ALA A 77 0.40 6.34 15.26
N TYR A 78 0.92 6.49 14.03
CA TYR A 78 2.35 6.64 13.77
C TYR A 78 2.94 7.84 14.52
N ARG A 79 2.30 9.01 14.43
CA ARG A 79 2.72 10.23 15.11
C ARG A 79 2.78 10.05 16.63
N LEU A 80 1.78 9.39 17.21
CA LEU A 80 1.70 9.14 18.66
C LEU A 80 2.75 8.12 19.13
N ARG A 81 3.07 7.12 18.30
CA ARG A 81 4.10 6.12 18.63
C ARG A 81 5.51 6.73 18.73
N GLY A 82 5.80 7.75 17.92
CA GLY A 82 7.07 8.48 18.01
C GLY A 82 8.30 7.69 17.59
N VAL A 83 8.11 6.58 16.86
CA VAL A 83 9.20 5.75 16.33
C VAL A 83 9.27 5.98 14.84
N TYR A 84 10.38 6.57 14.39
CA TYR A 84 10.58 7.15 13.08
C TYR A 84 11.90 6.65 12.47
N PRO A 85 12.03 6.59 11.13
CA PRO A 85 13.22 6.03 10.49
C PRO A 85 14.42 6.97 10.51
N HIS A 86 15.62 6.52 10.88
CA HIS A 86 16.79 7.42 10.88
C HIS A 86 17.58 7.39 9.56
N ASN A 87 18.04 8.56 9.09
CA ASN A 87 19.04 8.63 8.02
C ASN A 87 20.44 8.36 8.59
N THR A 88 20.97 7.18 8.29
CA THR A 88 22.34 6.73 8.64
C THR A 88 23.20 6.48 7.39
N MET A 89 22.71 6.90 6.22
CA MET A 89 23.26 6.50 4.92
C MET A 89 24.09 7.60 4.26
N GLN A 90 23.68 8.86 4.40
CA GLN A 90 24.38 10.00 3.80
C GLN A 90 24.14 11.30 4.57
N PRO A 91 25.07 12.26 4.48
CA PRO A 91 24.87 13.61 4.99
C PRO A 91 23.65 14.33 4.47
N GLY A 92 23.04 15.12 5.35
CA GLY A 92 21.91 15.99 5.05
C GLY A 92 20.54 15.31 5.07
N ALA A 93 19.57 15.95 4.41
CA ALA A 93 18.18 15.53 4.40
C ALA A 93 17.94 14.37 3.43
N LEU A 94 17.31 13.30 3.90
CA LEU A 94 16.96 12.14 3.08
C LEU A 94 15.57 11.60 3.42
N ASN A 95 14.80 11.27 2.39
CA ASN A 95 13.53 10.55 2.55
C ASN A 95 13.80 9.06 2.72
N VAL A 96 14.04 8.60 3.93
CA VAL A 96 14.24 7.17 4.22
C VAL A 96 12.88 6.47 4.28
N TRP A 97 12.63 5.53 3.37
CA TRP A 97 11.39 4.75 3.33
C TRP A 97 11.31 3.73 4.46
N ARG A 98 12.39 2.96 4.63
CA ARG A 98 12.64 2.02 5.74
C ARG A 98 14.10 2.17 6.19
N ASP A 99 14.34 2.35 7.49
CA ASP A 99 15.71 2.41 8.03
C ASP A 99 16.30 1.01 8.29
N ALA A 100 17.56 0.97 8.74
CA ALA A 100 18.28 -0.28 9.04
C ALA A 100 17.66 -1.05 10.21
N GLU A 101 17.04 -0.34 11.15
CA GLU A 101 16.30 -0.88 12.28
C GLU A 101 14.87 -1.35 11.91
N GLY A 102 14.46 -1.18 10.64
CA GLY A 102 13.20 -1.65 10.08
C GLY A 102 12.01 -0.70 10.29
N HIS A 103 12.23 0.50 10.84
CA HIS A 103 11.22 1.52 11.00
C HIS A 103 10.79 2.07 9.65
N LEU A 104 9.48 2.19 9.44
CA LEU A 104 8.88 2.77 8.24
C LEU A 104 8.70 4.27 8.40
N CYS A 105 8.81 5.04 7.31
CA CYS A 105 8.36 6.42 7.30
C CYS A 105 6.83 6.54 7.46
N ALA A 106 6.35 7.76 7.64
CA ALA A 106 4.92 8.03 7.84
C ALA A 106 4.05 7.53 6.67
N ALA A 107 4.47 7.80 5.43
CA ALA A 107 3.76 7.37 4.23
C ALA A 107 3.77 5.84 4.07
N ALA A 108 4.94 5.21 4.20
CA ALA A 108 5.09 3.75 4.16
C ALA A 108 4.24 3.07 5.24
N THR A 109 4.16 3.63 6.45
CA THR A 109 3.28 3.14 7.52
C THR A 109 1.81 3.21 7.11
N MET A 110 1.34 4.28 6.47
CA MET A 110 -0.05 4.34 6.01
C MET A 110 -0.35 3.29 4.93
N ILE A 111 0.59 3.07 4.00
CA ILE A 111 0.46 2.08 2.93
C ILE A 111 0.38 0.67 3.53
N ASP A 112 1.30 0.34 4.43
CA ASP A 112 1.32 -0.95 5.14
C ASP A 112 -0.01 -1.19 5.88
N ARG A 113 -0.47 -0.21 6.66
CA ARG A 113 -1.74 -0.31 7.42
C ARG A 113 -2.99 -0.30 6.56
N SER A 114 -2.87 0.00 5.27
CA SER A 114 -3.96 -0.13 4.30
C SER A 114 -4.06 -1.53 3.69
N GLY A 115 -3.10 -2.43 4.00
CA GLY A 115 -3.02 -3.80 3.47
C GLY A 115 -2.03 -3.96 2.31
N ALA A 116 -1.34 -2.89 1.90
CA ALA A 116 -0.42 -2.90 0.76
C ALA A 116 1.04 -3.18 1.18
N THR A 117 1.26 -4.13 2.10
CA THR A 117 2.60 -4.47 2.63
C THR A 117 3.57 -4.90 1.54
N ALA A 118 3.12 -5.69 0.54
CA ALA A 118 3.96 -6.10 -0.58
C ALA A 118 4.53 -4.91 -1.38
N LEU A 119 3.72 -3.86 -1.57
CA LEU A 119 4.16 -2.61 -2.21
C LEU A 119 5.21 -1.89 -1.36
N VAL A 120 5.01 -1.82 -0.03
CA VAL A 120 6.00 -1.21 0.89
C VAL A 120 7.32 -1.93 0.82
N ASP A 121 7.31 -3.26 0.82
CA ASP A 121 8.52 -4.08 0.77
C ASP A 121 9.22 -3.98 -0.58
N GLN A 122 8.46 -3.91 -1.68
CA GLN A 122 9.02 -3.66 -3.00
C GLN A 122 9.74 -2.32 -3.05
N VAL A 123 9.07 -1.22 -2.64
CA VAL A 123 9.67 0.12 -2.64
C VAL A 123 10.90 0.18 -1.72
N ALA A 124 10.87 -0.48 -0.56
CA ALA A 124 12.03 -0.54 0.34
C ALA A 124 13.25 -1.20 -0.32
N ARG A 125 13.04 -2.21 -1.16
CA ARG A 125 14.14 -2.90 -1.87
C ARG A 125 14.65 -2.12 -3.08
N GLU A 126 13.75 -1.57 -3.86
CA GLU A 126 14.06 -1.03 -5.18
C GLU A 126 14.39 0.47 -5.12
N GLN A 127 13.74 1.21 -4.22
CA GLN A 127 13.74 2.68 -4.21
C GLN A 127 13.60 3.23 -2.78
N ASN A 128 14.45 2.78 -1.85
CA ASN A 128 14.34 3.13 -0.43
C ASN A 128 14.42 4.64 -0.12
N PHE A 129 14.89 5.45 -1.08
CA PHE A 129 15.06 6.90 -0.95
C PHE A 129 14.07 7.71 -1.80
N ILE A 130 12.99 7.06 -2.25
CA ILE A 130 12.00 7.67 -3.14
C ILE A 130 11.40 8.95 -2.57
N ARG A 131 11.22 9.95 -3.44
CA ARG A 131 10.47 11.17 -3.12
C ARG A 131 9.08 11.05 -3.72
N LEU A 132 8.04 11.11 -2.89
CA LEU A 132 6.66 10.94 -3.33
C LEU A 132 6.17 12.09 -4.23
N ALA A 133 6.89 13.21 -4.26
CA ALA A 133 6.65 14.30 -5.20
C ALA A 133 7.02 13.92 -6.65
N ASP A 134 7.96 12.98 -6.82
CA ASP A 134 8.49 12.58 -8.12
C ASP A 134 7.74 11.36 -8.70
N VAL A 135 6.84 10.75 -7.93
CA VAL A 135 6.00 9.62 -8.36
C VAL A 135 4.92 10.10 -9.31
N GLN A 136 4.88 9.56 -10.54
CA GLN A 136 3.91 9.96 -11.57
C GLN A 136 2.95 8.83 -11.98
N ASP A 137 3.36 7.58 -11.79
CA ASP A 137 2.64 6.38 -12.23
C ASP A 137 2.99 5.14 -11.39
N GLY A 138 2.47 3.99 -11.82
CA GLY A 138 2.70 2.70 -11.16
C GLY A 138 1.87 2.48 -9.88
N ALA A 139 2.16 1.36 -9.21
CA ALA A 139 1.39 0.90 -8.05
C ALA A 139 1.39 1.91 -6.89
N LEU A 140 2.47 2.67 -6.71
CA LEU A 140 2.56 3.69 -5.68
C LEU A 140 1.67 4.90 -6.00
N MET A 141 1.62 5.33 -7.26
CA MET A 141 0.69 6.38 -7.67
C MET A 141 -0.77 5.93 -7.59
N ASP A 142 -1.05 4.67 -7.97
CA ASP A 142 -2.38 4.06 -7.82
C ASP A 142 -2.83 4.07 -6.35
N TRP A 143 -1.92 3.74 -5.42
CA TRP A 143 -2.19 3.86 -3.99
C TRP A 143 -2.47 5.29 -3.58
N ILE A 144 -1.66 6.27 -4.01
CA ILE A 144 -1.89 7.69 -3.70
C ILE A 144 -3.29 8.12 -4.15
N LEU A 145 -3.68 7.79 -5.38
CA LEU A 145 -4.97 8.17 -5.96
C LEU A 145 -6.17 7.50 -5.28
N THR A 146 -5.98 6.32 -4.69
CA THR A 146 -7.04 5.58 -3.99
C THR A 146 -7.02 5.78 -2.47
N SER A 147 -6.00 6.46 -1.93
CA SER A 147 -5.80 6.66 -0.49
C SER A 147 -6.82 7.58 0.17
N GLY A 148 -7.56 8.38 -0.61
CA GLY A 148 -8.37 9.50 -0.11
C GLY A 148 -7.55 10.74 0.31
N LEU A 149 -6.25 10.74 0.02
CA LEU A 149 -5.35 11.89 0.13
C LEU A 149 -4.95 12.36 -1.27
N THR A 150 -4.60 13.64 -1.40
CA THR A 150 -3.92 14.14 -2.60
C THR A 150 -2.43 13.82 -2.54
N GLN A 151 -1.75 13.81 -3.69
CA GLN A 151 -0.29 13.66 -3.72
C GLN A 151 0.42 14.74 -2.89
N ALA A 152 -0.04 16.00 -2.97
CA ALA A 152 0.54 17.08 -2.16
C ALA A 152 0.42 16.82 -0.64
N GLU A 153 -0.69 16.22 -0.18
CA GLU A 153 -0.84 15.82 1.22
C GLU A 153 0.09 14.67 1.58
N VAL A 154 0.25 13.68 0.71
CA VAL A 154 1.17 12.55 0.91
C VAL A 154 2.63 13.04 0.95
N VAL A 155 2.99 14.00 0.10
CA VAL A 155 4.30 14.69 0.11
C VAL A 155 4.50 15.46 1.42
N ALA A 156 3.50 16.19 1.91
CA ALA A 156 3.59 16.89 3.19
C ALA A 156 3.74 15.92 4.38
N ILE A 157 3.28 14.68 4.25
CA ILE A 157 3.47 13.62 5.25
C ILE A 157 4.87 12.98 5.13
N GLN A 158 5.48 12.99 3.96
CA GLN A 158 6.84 12.48 3.75
C GLN A 158 7.87 13.54 4.16
N GLU A 159 8.15 13.58 5.47
CA GLU A 159 9.20 14.43 6.01
C GLU A 159 10.57 13.75 5.89
N PRO A 160 11.57 14.43 5.31
CA PRO A 160 12.93 13.90 5.28
C PRO A 160 13.52 13.88 6.69
N PHE A 161 14.41 12.92 6.90
CA PHE A 161 15.28 12.86 8.06
C PHE A 161 16.60 13.54 7.77
N PHE A 162 17.04 14.40 8.67
CA PHE A 162 18.39 14.96 8.59
C PHE A 162 19.35 13.97 9.24
N GLU A 163 20.41 13.61 8.52
CA GLU A 163 21.53 12.92 9.15
C GLU A 163 22.00 13.75 10.33
N VAL A 164 22.15 13.07 11.46
CA VAL A 164 22.96 13.56 12.55
C VAL A 164 24.40 13.41 12.08
N GLU A 165 25.01 14.47 11.56
CA GLU A 165 26.41 14.38 11.17
C GLU A 165 27.23 13.86 12.37
N PRO A 166 27.99 12.75 12.22
CA PRO A 166 29.21 12.65 12.99
C PRO A 166 30.06 13.81 12.48
N GLY A 167 30.18 14.88 13.28
CA GLY A 167 31.06 15.99 12.93
C GLY A 167 32.45 15.49 12.53
N PRO A 168 33.29 16.31 11.88
CA PRO A 168 34.48 15.87 11.14
C PRO A 168 35.65 15.27 11.97
N VAL A 169 35.40 14.75 13.17
CA VAL A 169 36.42 14.31 14.13
C VAL A 169 35.96 13.02 14.82
N ALA A 170 36.52 11.87 14.39
CA ALA A 170 36.33 10.53 14.98
C ALA A 170 34.86 10.04 15.04
N PRO A 171 34.59 8.72 15.14
CA PRO A 171 33.25 8.25 15.43
C PRO A 171 32.75 8.91 16.72
N ALA A 172 31.67 9.68 16.61
CA ALA A 172 31.06 10.31 17.77
C ALA A 172 30.72 9.25 18.83
N PRO A 173 30.93 9.54 20.13
CA PRO A 173 30.59 8.59 21.18
C PRO A 173 29.08 8.30 21.16
N ALA A 174 28.69 7.05 21.40
CA ALA A 174 27.30 6.58 21.32
C ALA A 174 26.24 7.48 22.02
N PRO A 175 26.52 8.10 23.20
CA PRO A 175 25.59 9.03 23.82
C PRO A 175 25.22 10.25 22.97
N ARG A 176 26.14 10.76 22.13
CA ARG A 176 25.88 11.90 21.24
C ARG A 176 24.91 11.52 20.12
N ILE A 177 25.14 10.38 19.47
CA ILE A 177 24.26 9.83 18.43
C ILE A 177 22.83 9.66 18.96
N ALA A 178 22.68 9.15 20.18
CA ALA A 178 21.38 8.98 20.81
C ALA A 178 20.68 10.33 21.09
N ALA A 179 21.41 11.33 21.59
CA ALA A 179 20.87 12.66 21.88
C ALA A 179 20.39 13.37 20.60
N ASP A 180 21.15 13.24 19.52
CA ASP A 180 20.85 13.86 18.25
C ASP A 180 19.66 13.17 17.54
N ARG A 181 19.59 11.83 17.56
CA ARG A 181 18.40 11.07 17.13
C ARG A 181 17.16 11.54 17.88
N GLN A 182 17.25 11.70 19.20
CA GLN A 182 16.14 12.20 20.01
C GLN A 182 15.75 13.65 19.66
N ALA A 183 16.71 14.50 19.30
CA ALA A 183 16.44 15.87 18.85
C ALA A 183 15.69 15.88 17.52
N GLU A 184 16.08 15.00 16.60
CA GLU A 184 15.43 14.85 15.30
C GLU A 184 14.01 14.28 15.44
N ASP A 185 13.82 13.27 16.29
CA ASP A 185 12.48 12.74 16.60
C ASP A 185 11.57 13.83 17.17
N ARG A 186 12.09 14.72 18.03
CA ARG A 186 11.33 15.88 18.52
C ARG A 186 10.97 16.86 17.40
N ARG A 187 11.86 17.09 16.43
CA ARG A 187 11.58 17.95 15.25
C ARG A 187 10.43 17.35 14.44
N LEU A 188 10.49 16.06 14.14
CA LEU A 188 9.46 15.37 13.36
C LEU A 188 8.13 15.30 14.08
N ALA A 189 8.13 15.04 15.39
CA ALA A 189 6.90 15.07 16.18
C ALA A 189 6.23 16.45 16.15
N ARG A 190 6.99 17.56 16.17
CA ARG A 190 6.45 18.91 15.95
C ARG A 190 5.91 19.07 14.53
N ARG A 191 6.68 18.65 13.53
CA ARG A 191 6.32 18.79 12.12
C ARG A 191 5.05 18.00 11.75
N TYR A 192 4.94 16.74 12.17
CA TYR A 192 3.75 15.93 11.94
C TYR A 192 2.50 16.46 12.62
N ARG A 193 2.62 17.17 13.76
CA ARG A 193 1.48 17.89 14.35
C ARG A 193 1.03 19.05 13.48
N GLN A 194 1.95 19.78 12.86
CA GLN A 194 1.63 20.85 11.91
C GLN A 194 0.94 20.27 10.67
N VAL A 195 1.46 19.17 10.13
CA VAL A 195 0.88 18.47 8.97
C VAL A 195 -0.54 17.97 9.30
N ASP A 196 -0.76 17.30 10.44
CA ASP A 196 -2.10 16.84 10.84
C ASP A 196 -3.11 18.00 10.95
N ARG A 197 -2.70 19.15 11.50
CA ARG A 197 -3.56 20.36 11.53
C ARG A 197 -3.88 20.87 10.13
N GLN A 198 -2.90 20.89 9.22
CA GLN A 198 -3.11 21.27 7.83
C GLN A 198 -4.10 20.32 7.13
N LEU A 199 -3.93 19.01 7.29
CA LEU A 199 -4.81 17.98 6.71
C LEU A 199 -6.26 18.07 7.19
N VAL A 200 -6.46 18.51 8.44
CA VAL A 200 -7.80 18.75 9.01
C VAL A 200 -8.40 20.01 8.42
N ARG A 201 -7.66 21.13 8.41
CA ARG A 201 -8.13 22.42 7.91
C ARG A 201 -8.52 22.35 6.43
N ASP A 202 -7.71 21.69 5.61
CA ASP A 202 -7.86 21.72 4.16
C ASP A 202 -8.73 20.55 3.62
N ARG A 203 -9.30 19.73 4.53
CA ARG A 203 -9.94 18.43 4.26
C ARG A 203 -10.99 18.47 3.15
N ALA A 204 -11.91 19.44 3.19
CA ALA A 204 -13.02 19.47 2.24
C ALA A 204 -12.51 19.69 0.81
N ALA A 205 -11.67 20.71 0.62
CA ALA A 205 -11.10 21.05 -0.68
C ALA A 205 -10.15 19.96 -1.20
N SER A 206 -9.33 19.35 -0.34
CA SER A 206 -8.41 18.29 -0.77
C SER A 206 -9.12 16.99 -1.13
N LEU A 207 -10.22 16.66 -0.44
CA LEU A 207 -11.04 15.52 -0.81
C LEU A 207 -11.65 15.68 -2.21
N GLU A 208 -12.18 16.84 -2.56
CA GLU A 208 -12.73 17.06 -3.91
C GLU A 208 -11.65 16.91 -4.99
N ARG A 209 -10.43 17.44 -4.75
CA ARG A 209 -9.30 17.25 -5.67
C ARG A 209 -8.90 15.77 -5.80
N ALA A 210 -8.94 15.00 -4.72
CA ALA A 210 -8.67 13.57 -4.77
C ALA A 210 -9.74 12.82 -5.59
N VAL A 211 -11.01 13.21 -5.46
CA VAL A 211 -12.11 12.69 -6.29
C VAL A 211 -11.88 13.02 -7.76
N ASP A 212 -11.56 14.27 -8.09
CA ASP A 212 -11.28 14.69 -9.47
C ASP A 212 -10.14 13.89 -10.09
N ALA A 213 -9.03 13.75 -9.34
CA ALA A 213 -7.85 13.01 -9.79
C ALA A 213 -8.15 11.53 -10.04
N LEU A 214 -8.93 10.87 -9.16
CA LEU A 214 -9.30 9.46 -9.35
C LEU A 214 -10.35 9.29 -10.46
N MET A 215 -11.30 10.22 -10.62
CA MET A 215 -12.28 10.19 -11.71
C MET A 215 -11.63 10.31 -13.09
N ALA A 216 -10.46 10.97 -13.18
CA ALA A 216 -9.64 10.98 -14.40
C ALA A 216 -8.98 9.61 -14.71
N ARG A 217 -9.09 8.62 -13.81
CA ARG A 217 -8.58 7.25 -13.97
C ARG A 217 -9.73 6.23 -13.80
N PRO A 218 -10.69 6.16 -14.74
CA PRO A 218 -11.94 5.40 -14.55
C PRO A 218 -11.73 3.90 -14.30
N ALA A 219 -10.68 3.29 -14.86
CA ALA A 219 -10.36 1.89 -14.59
C ALA A 219 -9.94 1.67 -13.11
N LEU A 220 -9.09 2.55 -12.57
CA LEU A 220 -8.66 2.51 -11.17
C LEU A 220 -9.84 2.83 -10.23
N ALA A 221 -10.67 3.80 -10.59
CA ALA A 221 -11.87 4.14 -9.82
C ALA A 221 -12.84 2.94 -9.72
N ARG A 222 -13.05 2.20 -10.81
CA ARG A 222 -13.84 0.95 -10.78
C ARG A 222 -13.21 -0.12 -9.88
N ARG A 223 -11.88 -0.30 -9.93
CA ARG A 223 -11.18 -1.23 -9.02
C ARG A 223 -11.42 -0.87 -7.55
N LEU A 224 -11.31 0.41 -7.19
CA LEU A 224 -11.59 0.86 -5.82
C LEU A 224 -13.01 0.52 -5.35
N LEU A 225 -14.00 0.60 -6.24
CA LEU A 225 -15.40 0.29 -5.91
C LEU A 225 -15.68 -1.21 -5.84
N ALA A 226 -14.86 -2.05 -6.47
CA ALA A 226 -15.05 -3.49 -6.50
C ALA A 226 -14.60 -4.20 -5.21
N GLY A 227 -13.75 -3.55 -4.38
CA GLY A 227 -13.19 -4.12 -3.15
C GLY A 227 -11.90 -4.87 -3.41
#